data_AF-A0A3R9KHD1-F1
#
_entry.id   AF-A0A3R9KHD1-F1
#
_cell.length_a   1.000
_cell.length_b   1.000
_cell.length_c   1.000
_cell.angle_alpha   90.00
_cell.angle_beta   90.00
_cell.angle_gamma   90.00
#
_symmetry.space_group_name_H-M   'P 1'
#
loop_
_entity.id
_entity.type
_entity.pdbx_description
1 polymer ?
#
loop_
_entity_poly.entity_id
_entity_poly.type
_entity_poly.pdbx_seq_one_letter_code
_entity_poly.pdbx_strand_id
1 'polypeptide(L)'
;MANSTERIGIHHCGCIAERNSWMFREQPVNDIGIDAHMEFVVDGKPRQHLALQIKSGPSWFREKKDNCIIFRTINERQYNYWTMNSLPCIIVLFNPDDGMCIWQELTPKTIKKTKEGGGKGYYVKVPINQVFLDKQSNNHLLSYTNLPQHIQNYNFLLSQKKFMEIIQNGGEVKLHSTEWVNKSSGKGDTKLIVNDGQETKEYANPYWFPFTPYTDVFPRLFPWADFSVDEEFLEESDYELWQQLHCCYDSEMDDWIVVGDTFEQFRPKLDPMRYVDHAGEVAEYMLILSLNELGKSFLEVEKFISETRPYTKARPESKDE
;
A
#
# COMPACT_ATOMS: atom_id res chain seq x y z
N MET A 1 -0.66 -21.88 -37.88
CA MET A 1 -0.78 -20.60 -38.62
C MET A 1 -1.32 -19.58 -37.65
N ALA A 2 -0.60 -18.47 -37.41
CA ALA A 2 -1.11 -17.41 -36.52
C ALA A 2 -2.39 -16.81 -37.13
N ASN A 3 -3.47 -16.75 -36.36
CA ASN A 3 -4.72 -16.15 -36.80
C ASN A 3 -4.52 -14.64 -36.98
N SER A 4 -4.84 -14.11 -38.17
CA SER A 4 -4.71 -12.67 -38.49
C SER A 4 -5.39 -11.79 -37.44
N THR A 5 -6.56 -12.20 -36.96
CA THR A 5 -7.32 -11.49 -35.92
C THR A 5 -6.57 -11.41 -34.59
N GLU A 6 -5.89 -12.48 -34.19
CA GLU A 6 -5.09 -12.50 -32.96
C GLU A 6 -3.89 -11.54 -33.08
N ARG A 7 -3.19 -11.58 -34.22
CA ARG A 7 -2.08 -10.66 -34.51
C ARG A 7 -2.52 -9.20 -34.46
N ILE A 8 -3.63 -8.86 -35.10
CA ILE A 8 -4.19 -7.49 -35.08
C ILE A 8 -4.42 -7.04 -33.64
N GLY A 9 -5.03 -7.87 -32.80
CA GLY A 9 -5.28 -7.48 -31.42
C GLY A 9 -4.02 -7.35 -30.57
N ILE A 10 -3.00 -8.21 -30.76
CA ILE A 10 -1.70 -8.05 -30.08
C ILE A 10 -1.08 -6.69 -30.44
N HIS A 11 -1.03 -6.35 -31.74
CA HIS A 11 -0.47 -5.07 -32.20
C HIS A 11 -1.30 -3.87 -31.73
N HIS A 12 -2.63 -4.01 -31.69
CA HIS A 12 -3.52 -2.96 -31.18
C HIS A 12 -3.28 -2.70 -29.68
N CYS A 13 -3.21 -3.76 -28.87
CA CYS A 13 -2.91 -3.65 -27.44
C CYS A 13 -1.52 -3.05 -27.21
N GLY A 14 -0.51 -3.47 -27.98
CA GLY A 14 0.84 -2.91 -27.92
C GLY A 14 0.87 -1.42 -28.25
N CYS A 15 0.12 -0.96 -29.26
CA CYS A 15 0.01 0.46 -29.59
C CYS A 15 -0.62 1.28 -28.45
N ILE A 16 -1.68 0.76 -27.81
CA ILE A 16 -2.29 1.39 -26.64
C ILE A 16 -1.29 1.45 -25.48
N ALA A 17 -0.56 0.36 -25.22
CA ALA A 17 0.44 0.28 -24.15
C ALA A 17 1.55 1.33 -24.32
N GLU A 18 2.19 1.37 -25.48
CA GLU A 18 3.29 2.30 -25.77
C GLU A 18 2.83 3.77 -25.66
N ARG A 19 1.62 4.10 -26.12
CA ARG A 19 1.04 5.45 -25.98
C ARG A 19 0.81 5.86 -24.52
N ASN A 20 0.65 4.89 -23.62
CA ASN A 20 0.46 5.10 -22.20
C ASN A 20 1.74 4.88 -21.38
N SER A 21 2.92 4.91 -22.01
CA SER A 21 4.23 4.71 -21.37
C SER A 21 4.45 3.31 -20.75
N TRP A 22 3.74 2.31 -21.27
CA TRP A 22 3.99 0.91 -20.97
C TRP A 22 4.84 0.31 -22.08
N MET A 23 6.06 -0.10 -21.75
CA MET A 23 6.90 -0.86 -22.66
C MET A 23 6.30 -2.24 -22.87
N PHE A 24 5.87 -2.54 -24.10
CA PHE A 24 5.16 -3.77 -24.44
C PHE A 24 6.10 -4.81 -25.06
N ARG A 25 6.08 -6.04 -24.51
CA ARG A 25 6.93 -7.15 -24.96
C ARG A 25 6.07 -8.38 -25.24
N GLU A 26 5.78 -8.60 -26.52
CA GLU A 26 5.14 -9.83 -26.99
C GLU A 26 5.96 -11.06 -26.56
N GLN A 27 5.30 -12.08 -26.01
CA GLN A 27 5.95 -13.32 -25.63
C GLN A 27 5.93 -14.32 -26.80
N PRO A 28 7.04 -15.03 -27.08
CA PRO A 28 7.06 -16.08 -28.08
C PRO A 28 6.07 -17.18 -27.69
N VAL A 29 5.34 -17.70 -28.70
CA VAL A 29 4.23 -18.66 -28.52
C VAL A 29 4.70 -19.90 -27.77
N ASN A 30 4.48 -19.93 -26.44
CA ASN A 30 4.73 -21.08 -25.60
C ASN A 30 3.51 -21.29 -24.66
N ASP A 31 2.45 -21.84 -25.26
CA ASP A 31 1.32 -22.68 -24.78
C ASP A 31 0.67 -22.55 -23.38
N ILE A 32 1.07 -21.66 -22.47
CA ILE A 32 0.47 -21.61 -21.12
C ILE A 32 -0.43 -20.38 -20.91
N GLY A 33 -0.52 -19.46 -21.88
CA GLY A 33 -1.57 -18.44 -21.92
C GLY A 33 -1.16 -17.06 -21.39
N ILE A 34 0.05 -16.60 -21.69
CA ILE A 34 0.43 -15.19 -21.63
C ILE A 34 0.97 -14.81 -23.01
N ASP A 35 0.37 -13.82 -23.64
CA ASP A 35 0.72 -13.38 -24.99
C ASP A 35 1.70 -12.20 -24.98
N ALA A 36 1.72 -11.42 -23.88
CA ALA A 36 2.63 -10.31 -23.72
C ALA A 36 2.92 -9.98 -22.25
N HIS A 37 4.04 -9.31 -22.02
CA HIS A 37 4.30 -8.58 -20.79
C HIS A 37 4.29 -7.09 -21.09
N MET A 38 3.94 -6.28 -20.09
CA MET A 38 4.10 -4.83 -20.18
C MET A 38 4.71 -4.26 -18.91
N GLU A 39 5.56 -3.26 -19.07
CA GLU A 39 6.30 -2.63 -17.99
C GLU A 39 6.14 -1.12 -18.01
N PHE A 40 5.63 -0.54 -16.94
CA PHE A 40 5.51 0.90 -16.80
C PHE A 40 6.84 1.48 -16.34
N VAL A 41 7.41 2.40 -17.13
CA VAL A 41 8.73 2.98 -16.89
C VAL A 41 8.61 4.49 -16.72
N VAL A 42 9.16 5.03 -15.64
CA VAL A 42 9.26 6.48 -15.38
C VAL A 42 10.72 6.81 -15.10
N ASP A 43 11.27 7.77 -15.83
CA ASP A 43 12.67 8.19 -15.71
C ASP A 43 13.67 7.03 -15.83
N GLY A 44 13.38 6.08 -16.73
CA GLY A 44 14.19 4.87 -16.95
C GLY A 44 14.10 3.82 -15.84
N LYS A 45 13.29 4.04 -14.80
CA LYS A 45 13.09 3.07 -13.71
C LYS A 45 11.76 2.33 -13.88
N PRO A 46 11.77 0.97 -13.86
CA PRO A 46 10.55 0.20 -13.90
C PRO A 46 9.76 0.39 -12.59
N ARG A 47 8.46 0.68 -12.71
CA ARG A 47 7.55 0.89 -11.57
C ARG A 47 6.48 -0.18 -11.43
N GLN A 48 6.11 -0.82 -12.53
CA GLN A 48 5.09 -1.87 -12.53
C GLN A 48 5.32 -2.82 -13.69
N HIS A 49 5.05 -4.11 -13.49
CA HIS A 49 5.23 -5.15 -14.50
C HIS A 49 4.04 -6.11 -14.49
N LEU A 50 3.42 -6.32 -15.65
CA LEU A 50 2.17 -7.07 -15.79
C LEU A 50 2.27 -8.10 -16.90
N ALA A 51 1.53 -9.20 -16.73
CA ALA A 51 1.39 -10.24 -17.72
C ALA A 51 -0.01 -10.23 -18.34
N LEU A 52 -0.09 -10.31 -19.67
CA LEU A 52 -1.32 -10.15 -20.44
C LEU A 52 -1.65 -11.43 -21.20
N GLN A 53 -2.87 -11.92 -21.04
CA GLN A 53 -3.53 -12.74 -22.05
C GLN A 53 -4.41 -11.82 -22.91
N ILE A 54 -4.28 -11.89 -24.22
CA ILE A 54 -5.02 -11.11 -25.20
C ILE A 54 -5.91 -12.06 -26.01
N LYS A 55 -7.21 -11.77 -26.06
CA LYS A 55 -8.17 -12.52 -26.88
C LYS A 55 -8.89 -11.57 -27.82
N SER A 56 -8.74 -11.84 -29.11
CA SER A 56 -9.15 -10.93 -30.18
C SER A 56 -10.19 -11.58 -31.06
N GLY A 57 -11.29 -10.87 -31.32
CA GLY A 57 -12.32 -11.29 -32.26
C GLY A 57 -13.75 -11.11 -31.74
N PRO A 58 -14.73 -10.87 -32.63
CA PRO A 58 -16.12 -10.58 -32.23
C PRO A 58 -16.78 -11.74 -31.48
N SER A 59 -16.31 -12.97 -31.69
CA SER A 59 -16.82 -14.16 -31.00
C SER A 59 -16.68 -14.09 -29.48
N TRP A 60 -15.65 -13.41 -28.97
CA TRP A 60 -15.43 -13.26 -27.53
C TRP A 60 -16.46 -12.35 -26.86
N PHE A 61 -17.16 -11.51 -27.64
CA PHE A 61 -18.12 -10.51 -27.17
C PHE A 61 -19.58 -10.98 -27.25
N ARG A 62 -19.83 -12.23 -27.67
CA ARG A 62 -21.18 -12.77 -27.87
C ARG A 62 -21.98 -12.91 -26.57
N GLU A 63 -21.33 -13.31 -25.48
CA GLU A 63 -22.00 -13.50 -24.19
C GLU A 63 -21.88 -12.24 -23.34
N LYS A 64 -22.86 -11.36 -23.47
CA LYS A 64 -22.97 -10.12 -22.67
C LYS A 64 -24.04 -10.28 -21.60
N LYS A 65 -23.68 -10.04 -20.34
CA LYS A 65 -24.59 -10.10 -19.19
C LYS A 65 -24.16 -9.11 -18.10
N ASP A 66 -25.12 -8.41 -17.49
CA ASP A 66 -24.88 -7.48 -16.37
C ASP A 66 -23.76 -6.46 -16.67
N ASN A 67 -23.81 -5.84 -17.86
CA ASN A 67 -22.77 -4.91 -18.35
C ASN A 67 -21.33 -5.49 -18.40
N CYS A 68 -21.21 -6.81 -18.49
CA CYS A 68 -19.95 -7.52 -18.64
C CYS A 68 -19.96 -8.43 -19.87
N ILE A 69 -18.78 -8.69 -20.43
CA ILE A 69 -18.52 -9.81 -21.32
C ILE A 69 -18.12 -11.02 -20.48
N ILE A 70 -18.72 -12.19 -20.75
CA ILE A 70 -18.44 -13.42 -19.99
C ILE A 70 -17.43 -14.27 -20.77
N PHE A 71 -16.18 -14.31 -20.29
CA PHE A 71 -15.14 -15.15 -20.88
C PHE A 71 -15.09 -16.50 -20.15
N ARG A 72 -15.46 -17.59 -20.83
CA ARG A 72 -15.63 -18.95 -20.23
C ARG A 72 -14.54 -19.96 -20.60
N THR A 73 -13.63 -19.62 -21.50
CA THR A 73 -12.65 -20.56 -22.03
C THR A 73 -11.42 -20.63 -21.12
N ILE A 74 -11.65 -21.02 -19.86
CA ILE A 74 -10.63 -21.15 -18.83
C ILE A 74 -10.68 -22.56 -18.25
N ASN A 75 -9.57 -23.29 -18.41
CA ASN A 75 -9.35 -24.59 -17.76
C ASN A 75 -8.54 -24.44 -16.46
N GLU A 76 -8.42 -25.53 -15.69
CA GLU A 76 -7.71 -25.54 -14.41
C GLU A 76 -6.22 -25.21 -14.54
N ARG A 77 -5.55 -25.66 -15.62
CA ARG A 77 -4.15 -25.35 -15.88
C ARG A 77 -3.94 -23.84 -16.07
N GLN A 78 -4.80 -23.20 -16.86
CA GLN A 78 -4.77 -21.74 -17.08
C GLN A 78 -5.10 -20.99 -15.78
N TYR A 79 -6.12 -21.43 -15.04
CA TYR A 79 -6.45 -20.87 -13.74
C TYR A 79 -5.25 -20.88 -12.79
N ASN A 80 -4.61 -22.03 -12.60
CA ASN A 80 -3.43 -22.16 -11.73
C ASN A 80 -2.27 -21.30 -12.25
N TYR A 81 -2.02 -21.32 -13.57
CA TYR A 81 -0.94 -20.56 -14.17
C TYR A 81 -1.08 -19.04 -13.97
N TRP A 82 -2.28 -18.48 -14.14
CA TRP A 82 -2.51 -17.05 -13.98
C TRP A 82 -2.55 -16.63 -12.50
N THR A 83 -3.22 -17.42 -11.65
CA THR A 83 -3.41 -17.05 -10.24
C THR A 83 -2.19 -17.27 -9.36
N MET A 84 -1.25 -18.13 -9.78
CA MET A 84 0.02 -18.38 -9.09
C MET A 84 1.20 -17.67 -9.77
N ASN A 85 0.95 -16.86 -10.81
CA ASN A 85 2.00 -16.13 -11.49
C ASN A 85 2.63 -15.09 -10.54
N SER A 86 3.95 -14.95 -10.59
CA SER A 86 4.67 -13.93 -9.83
C SER A 86 4.33 -12.51 -10.30
N LEU A 87 3.91 -12.36 -11.55
CA LEU A 87 3.42 -11.12 -12.12
C LEU A 87 1.89 -11.04 -11.97
N PRO A 88 1.32 -9.86 -11.72
CA PRO A 88 -0.11 -9.66 -11.84
C PRO A 88 -0.57 -9.92 -13.27
N CYS A 89 -1.57 -10.78 -13.42
CA CYS A 89 -2.08 -11.23 -14.72
C CYS A 89 -3.41 -10.56 -15.05
N ILE A 90 -3.58 -10.13 -16.30
CA ILE A 90 -4.84 -9.59 -16.81
C ILE A 90 -5.27 -10.29 -18.10
N ILE A 91 -6.58 -10.37 -18.34
CA ILE A 91 -7.17 -10.72 -19.63
C ILE A 91 -7.58 -9.43 -20.33
N VAL A 92 -7.19 -9.26 -21.59
CA VAL A 92 -7.62 -8.18 -22.47
C VAL A 92 -8.46 -8.78 -23.60
N LEU A 93 -9.67 -8.28 -23.79
CA LEU A 93 -10.54 -8.65 -24.90
C LEU A 93 -10.56 -7.50 -25.91
N PHE A 94 -10.27 -7.81 -27.17
CA PHE A 94 -10.29 -6.86 -28.27
C PHE A 94 -11.31 -7.26 -29.35
N ASN A 95 -12.24 -6.37 -29.65
CA ASN A 95 -13.19 -6.51 -30.75
C ASN A 95 -12.71 -5.72 -31.98
N PRO A 96 -12.30 -6.38 -33.07
CA PRO A 96 -11.82 -5.69 -34.26
C PRO A 96 -12.94 -4.95 -35.04
N ASP A 97 -14.21 -5.29 -34.83
CA ASP A 97 -15.32 -4.70 -35.59
C ASP A 97 -15.62 -3.25 -35.19
N ASP A 98 -15.52 -2.94 -33.90
CA ASP A 98 -15.82 -1.62 -33.32
C ASP A 98 -14.64 -1.01 -32.55
N GLY A 99 -13.51 -1.71 -32.46
CA GLY A 99 -12.30 -1.28 -31.75
C GLY A 99 -12.40 -1.38 -30.22
N MET A 100 -13.45 -2.01 -29.68
CA MET A 100 -13.62 -2.13 -28.24
C MET A 100 -12.50 -2.96 -27.62
N CYS A 101 -11.77 -2.36 -26.66
CA CYS A 101 -10.67 -3.01 -25.95
C CYS A 101 -10.91 -2.89 -24.44
N ILE A 102 -11.26 -4.00 -23.79
CA ILE A 102 -11.61 -4.04 -22.36
C ILE A 102 -10.77 -5.08 -21.63
N TRP A 103 -10.67 -4.97 -20.31
CA TRP A 103 -9.80 -5.84 -19.54
C TRP A 103 -10.36 -6.22 -18.16
N GLN A 104 -9.79 -7.27 -17.57
CA GLN A 104 -10.07 -7.69 -16.18
C GLN A 104 -8.86 -8.39 -15.55
N GLU A 105 -8.70 -8.24 -14.24
CA GLU A 105 -7.69 -8.97 -13.45
C GLU A 105 -7.97 -10.47 -13.41
N LEU A 106 -6.91 -11.28 -13.37
CA LEU A 106 -6.98 -12.74 -13.28
C LEU A 106 -6.53 -13.19 -11.88
N THR A 107 -7.47 -13.19 -10.93
CA THR A 107 -7.26 -13.57 -9.53
C THR A 107 -8.23 -14.67 -9.10
N PRO A 108 -7.99 -15.36 -7.96
CA PRO A 108 -8.98 -16.27 -7.38
C PRO A 108 -10.33 -15.60 -7.07
N LYS A 109 -10.36 -14.26 -6.92
CA LYS A 109 -11.59 -13.50 -6.68
C LYS A 109 -12.38 -13.25 -7.96
N THR A 110 -11.71 -12.93 -9.08
CA THR A 110 -12.37 -12.58 -10.35
C THR A 110 -12.70 -13.80 -11.20
N ILE A 111 -11.87 -14.85 -11.15
CA ILE A 111 -12.11 -16.10 -11.85
C ILE A 111 -13.02 -17.00 -11.01
N LYS A 112 -14.20 -17.31 -11.53
CA LYS A 112 -15.22 -18.12 -10.84
C LYS A 112 -15.35 -19.50 -11.48
N LYS A 113 -15.53 -20.53 -10.66
CA LYS A 113 -15.92 -21.86 -11.14
C LYS A 113 -17.33 -21.82 -11.74
N THR A 114 -17.55 -22.52 -12.85
CA THR A 114 -18.92 -22.81 -13.30
C THR A 114 -19.59 -23.75 -12.28
N LYS A 115 -20.88 -23.55 -11.98
CA LYS A 115 -21.59 -24.31 -10.92
C LYS A 115 -21.34 -25.82 -11.02
N GLU A 116 -21.10 -26.45 -9.88
CA GLU A 116 -21.06 -27.91 -9.73
C GLU A 116 -22.40 -28.48 -10.20
N GLY A 117 -22.40 -29.18 -11.34
CA GLY A 117 -23.62 -29.79 -11.90
C GLY A 117 -23.71 -29.89 -13.42
N GLY A 118 -22.79 -29.29 -14.19
CA GLY A 118 -22.83 -29.53 -15.65
C GLY A 118 -21.71 -28.92 -16.51
N GLY A 119 -20.92 -27.98 -15.99
CA GLY A 119 -19.76 -27.43 -16.70
C GLY A 119 -18.47 -27.67 -15.94
N LYS A 120 -17.50 -28.35 -16.58
CA LYS A 120 -16.10 -28.34 -16.13
C LYS A 120 -15.47 -27.05 -16.64
N GLY A 121 -15.06 -26.12 -15.77
CA GLY A 121 -14.33 -24.92 -16.19
C GLY A 121 -14.49 -23.72 -15.26
N TYR A 122 -13.83 -22.66 -15.66
CA TYR A 122 -13.85 -21.37 -14.98
C TYR A 122 -14.32 -20.29 -15.95
N TYR A 123 -14.79 -19.17 -15.41
CA TYR A 123 -15.13 -18.00 -16.20
C TYR A 123 -14.74 -16.72 -15.46
N VAL A 124 -14.56 -15.65 -16.21
CA VAL A 124 -14.32 -14.30 -15.69
C VAL A 124 -15.31 -13.33 -16.33
N LYS A 125 -15.81 -12.39 -15.53
CA LYS A 125 -16.67 -11.30 -16.01
C LYS A 125 -15.78 -10.09 -16.31
N VAL A 126 -15.73 -9.66 -17.57
CA VAL A 126 -14.94 -8.53 -18.04
C VAL A 126 -15.87 -7.31 -18.20
N PRO A 127 -15.79 -6.28 -17.34
CA PRO A 127 -16.71 -5.13 -17.39
C PRO A 127 -16.51 -4.31 -18.66
N ILE A 128 -17.61 -3.91 -19.29
CA ILE A 128 -17.59 -3.17 -20.56
C ILE A 128 -17.04 -1.75 -20.40
N ASN A 129 -17.18 -1.18 -19.20
CA ASN A 129 -16.65 0.14 -18.84
C ASN A 129 -15.19 0.10 -18.36
N GLN A 130 -14.56 -1.07 -18.28
CA GLN A 130 -13.17 -1.23 -17.88
C GLN A 130 -12.28 -1.25 -19.13
N VAL A 131 -12.14 -0.08 -19.76
CA VAL A 131 -11.43 0.12 -21.03
C VAL A 131 -9.92 -0.02 -20.83
N PHE A 132 -9.27 -0.81 -21.68
CA PHE A 132 -7.84 -1.10 -21.55
C PHE A 132 -6.99 0.18 -21.65
N LEU A 133 -6.28 0.49 -20.56
CA LEU A 133 -5.37 1.64 -20.43
C LEU A 133 -6.00 3.00 -20.76
N ASP A 134 -7.27 3.19 -20.42
CA ASP A 134 -7.78 4.55 -20.19
C ASP A 134 -7.21 5.14 -18.89
N LYS A 135 -7.49 6.42 -18.60
CA LYS A 135 -6.92 7.11 -17.43
C LYS A 135 -7.22 6.38 -16.11
N GLN A 136 -8.44 5.86 -15.94
CA GLN A 136 -8.85 5.16 -14.73
C GLN A 136 -8.16 3.80 -14.61
N SER A 137 -8.18 3.02 -15.69
CA SER A 137 -7.55 1.70 -15.75
C SER A 137 -6.05 1.77 -15.59
N ASN A 138 -5.41 2.82 -16.12
CA ASN A 138 -3.97 3.02 -15.97
C ASN A 138 -3.60 3.16 -14.48
N ASN A 139 -4.30 4.01 -13.74
CA ASN A 139 -4.07 4.16 -12.29
C ASN A 139 -4.31 2.85 -11.54
N HIS A 140 -5.34 2.11 -11.91
CA HIS A 140 -5.68 0.85 -11.26
C HIS A 140 -4.62 -0.24 -11.53
N LEU A 141 -4.17 -0.38 -12.78
CA LEU A 141 -3.10 -1.31 -13.19
C LEU A 141 -1.75 -0.97 -12.55
N LEU A 142 -1.44 0.31 -12.31
CA LEU A 142 -0.25 0.74 -11.57
C LEU A 142 -0.28 0.29 -10.11
N SER A 143 -1.46 0.13 -9.51
CA SER A 143 -1.62 -0.36 -8.13
C SER A 143 -1.80 -1.88 -8.02
N TYR A 144 -2.05 -2.57 -9.14
CA TYR A 144 -2.41 -3.98 -9.15
C TYR A 144 -1.23 -4.87 -8.75
N THR A 145 -1.42 -5.74 -7.76
CA THR A 145 -0.39 -6.68 -7.30
C THR A 145 -0.99 -8.06 -7.03
N ASN A 146 -0.27 -9.11 -7.44
CA ASN A 146 -0.60 -10.51 -7.10
C ASN A 146 0.12 -10.97 -5.82
N LEU A 147 0.87 -10.09 -5.15
CA LEU A 147 1.59 -10.45 -3.93
C LEU A 147 0.60 -10.80 -2.81
N PRO A 148 0.78 -11.94 -2.12
CA PRO A 148 0.00 -12.26 -0.93
C PRO A 148 0.10 -11.16 0.13
N GLN A 149 -0.96 -10.97 0.93
CA GLN A 149 -1.03 -9.90 1.94
C GLN A 149 0.18 -9.88 2.88
N HIS A 150 0.67 -11.04 3.30
CA HIS A 150 1.83 -11.14 4.20
C HIS A 150 3.11 -10.61 3.54
N ILE A 151 3.28 -10.77 2.23
CA ILE A 151 4.42 -10.20 1.48
C ILE A 151 4.25 -8.68 1.32
N GLN A 152 3.02 -8.19 1.11
CA GLN A 152 2.77 -6.74 1.06
C GLN A 152 3.12 -6.08 2.39
N ASN A 153 2.67 -6.67 3.50
CA ASN A 153 2.98 -6.19 4.85
C ASN A 153 4.49 -6.25 5.15
N TYR A 154 5.16 -7.32 4.71
CA TYR A 154 6.62 -7.44 4.82
C TYR A 154 7.33 -6.33 4.04
N ASN A 155 6.94 -6.09 2.78
CA ASN A 155 7.52 -5.03 1.95
C ASN A 155 7.26 -3.63 2.53
N PHE A 156 6.08 -3.42 3.14
CA PHE A 156 5.76 -2.18 3.85
C PHE A 156 6.74 -1.93 5.01
N LEU A 157 6.97 -2.93 5.87
CA LEU A 157 7.97 -2.82 6.95
C LEU A 157 9.39 -2.64 6.39
N LEU A 158 9.75 -3.37 5.34
CA LEU A 158 11.05 -3.28 4.69
C LEU A 158 11.32 -1.86 4.15
N SER A 159 10.30 -1.18 3.62
CA SER A 159 10.43 0.21 3.14
C SER A 159 10.80 1.20 4.24
N GLN A 160 10.53 0.85 5.50
CA GLN A 160 10.81 1.67 6.68
C GLN A 160 12.03 1.19 7.47
N LYS A 161 12.71 0.14 7.01
CA LYS A 161 13.85 -0.51 7.68
C LYS A 161 14.92 0.47 8.12
N LYS A 162 15.27 1.46 7.29
CA LYS A 162 16.34 2.41 7.63
C LYS A 162 16.04 3.19 8.92
N PHE A 163 14.78 3.51 9.20
CA PHE A 163 14.41 4.27 10.40
C PHE A 163 14.56 3.39 11.64
N MET A 164 14.17 2.12 11.52
CA MET A 164 14.38 1.11 12.56
C MET A 164 15.87 0.90 12.85
N GLU A 165 16.72 0.80 11.83
CA GLU A 165 18.18 0.66 11.98
C GLU A 165 18.82 1.89 12.63
N ILE A 166 18.37 3.10 12.30
CA ILE A 166 18.88 4.34 12.91
C ILE A 166 18.61 4.33 14.43
N ILE A 167 17.39 3.99 14.85
CA ILE A 167 17.04 3.89 16.27
C ILE A 167 17.86 2.78 16.96
N GLN A 168 18.02 1.63 16.31
CA GLN A 168 18.83 0.52 16.86
C GLN A 168 20.30 0.92 17.09
N ASN A 169 20.84 1.80 16.24
CA ASN A 169 22.22 2.29 16.33
C ASN A 169 22.39 3.51 17.26
N GLY A 170 21.33 3.92 17.98
CA GLY A 170 21.35 5.04 18.91
C GLY A 170 21.05 6.41 18.30
N GLY A 171 20.62 6.46 17.04
CA GLY A 171 20.05 7.67 16.44
C GLY A 171 18.60 7.91 16.88
N GLU A 172 18.02 9.01 16.41
CA GLU A 172 16.70 9.48 16.81
C GLU A 172 15.79 9.66 15.59
N VAL A 173 14.52 9.27 15.76
CA VAL A 173 13.47 9.48 14.76
C VAL A 173 12.29 10.12 15.47
N LYS A 174 11.94 11.34 15.07
CA LYS A 174 10.76 12.05 15.54
C LYS A 174 9.71 12.15 14.43
N LEU A 175 8.45 12.03 14.80
CA LEU A 175 7.29 12.27 13.95
C LEU A 175 6.73 13.65 14.29
N HIS A 176 6.82 14.56 13.33
CA HIS A 176 6.18 15.87 13.39
C HIS A 176 4.95 15.87 12.51
N SER A 177 3.80 16.27 13.05
CA SER A 177 2.57 16.30 12.28
C SER A 177 1.63 17.43 12.69
N THR A 178 0.95 18.05 11.74
CA THR A 178 -0.16 18.97 11.98
C THR A 178 -1.46 18.39 11.43
N GLU A 179 -2.54 18.45 12.19
CA GLU A 179 -3.88 18.00 11.79
C GLU A 179 -4.88 19.14 11.95
N TRP A 180 -5.65 19.43 10.89
CA TRP A 180 -6.82 20.31 11.00
C TRP A 180 -8.03 19.54 11.53
N VAL A 181 -8.21 19.56 12.85
CA VAL A 181 -9.17 18.69 13.58
C VAL A 181 -10.63 18.91 13.21
N ASN A 182 -11.00 20.12 12.78
CA ASN A 182 -12.37 20.47 12.38
C ASN A 182 -12.67 20.23 10.88
N LYS A 183 -11.75 19.60 10.13
CA LYS A 183 -11.90 19.38 8.67
C LYS A 183 -11.96 17.89 8.34
N SER A 184 -13.10 17.44 7.79
CA SER A 184 -13.29 16.05 7.36
C SER A 184 -12.36 15.59 6.23
N SER A 185 -11.69 16.52 5.54
CA SER A 185 -10.69 16.21 4.52
C SER A 185 -9.42 15.58 5.09
N GLY A 186 -9.22 15.59 6.42
CA GLY A 186 -7.98 15.13 7.06
C GLY A 186 -6.77 15.98 6.67
N LYS A 187 -7.00 17.28 6.41
CA LYS A 187 -5.94 18.17 5.93
C LYS A 187 -4.87 18.28 7.01
N GLY A 188 -3.61 18.12 6.63
CA GLY A 188 -2.51 18.22 7.57
C GLY A 188 -1.16 18.17 6.89
N ASP A 189 -0.12 18.02 7.70
CA ASP A 189 1.22 17.70 7.25
C ASP A 189 1.79 16.62 8.18
N THR A 190 2.58 15.69 7.64
CA THR A 190 3.19 14.62 8.41
C THR A 190 4.59 14.36 7.87
N LYS A 191 5.60 14.47 8.73
CA LYS A 191 6.99 14.23 8.36
C LYS A 191 7.75 13.51 9.47
N LEU A 192 8.77 12.76 9.07
CA LEU A 192 9.78 12.24 10.00
C LEU A 192 10.99 13.16 10.01
N ILE A 193 11.42 13.58 11.19
CA ILE A 193 12.68 14.26 11.44
C ILE A 193 13.65 13.21 11.98
N VAL A 194 14.72 12.94 11.25
CA VAL A 194 15.61 11.80 11.51
C VAL A 194 17.01 12.29 11.72
N ASN A 195 17.59 11.98 12.88
CA ASN A 195 18.96 12.25 13.24
C ASN A 195 19.74 10.93 13.35
N ASP A 196 20.69 10.70 12.44
CA ASP A 196 21.51 9.48 12.42
C ASP A 196 22.80 9.59 13.25
N GLY A 197 22.96 10.68 14.00
CA GLY A 197 24.15 11.01 14.79
C GLY A 197 25.17 11.88 14.04
N GLN A 198 25.01 12.06 12.72
CA GLN A 198 25.84 12.97 11.92
C GLN A 198 25.03 14.14 11.37
N GLU A 199 23.85 13.85 10.82
CA GLU A 199 22.99 14.84 10.17
C GLU A 199 21.52 14.64 10.54
N THR A 200 20.74 15.72 10.44
CA THR A 200 19.29 15.69 10.59
C THR A 200 18.63 15.87 9.22
N LYS A 201 17.72 14.95 8.86
CA LYS A 201 16.99 14.93 7.59
C LYS A 201 15.49 14.82 7.80
N GLU A 202 14.73 15.49 6.94
CA GLU A 202 13.27 15.42 6.93
C GLU A 202 12.74 14.51 5.82
N TYR A 203 11.73 13.71 6.14
CA TYR A 203 11.02 12.84 5.21
C TYR A 203 9.52 13.10 5.28
N ALA A 204 9.01 13.83 4.30
CA ALA A 204 7.59 14.16 4.21
C ALA A 204 6.75 12.96 3.73
N ASN A 205 5.59 12.76 4.33
CA ASN A 205 4.59 11.81 3.88
C ASN A 205 3.58 12.55 2.99
N PRO A 206 3.41 12.18 1.70
CA PRO A 206 2.67 13.01 0.74
C PRO A 206 1.13 12.84 0.82
N TYR A 207 0.62 12.34 1.95
CA TYR A 207 -0.78 11.93 2.10
C TYR A 207 -1.46 12.60 3.29
N TRP A 208 -2.75 12.83 3.12
CA TRP A 208 -3.69 13.24 4.17
C TRP A 208 -4.54 12.05 4.59
N PHE A 209 -5.11 12.11 5.79
CA PHE A 209 -5.88 11.00 6.36
C PHE A 209 -7.33 11.43 6.63
N PRO A 210 -8.22 11.40 5.63
CA PRO A 210 -9.62 11.76 5.81
C PRO A 210 -10.33 10.81 6.79
N PHE A 211 -11.27 11.36 7.55
CA PHE A 211 -12.18 10.62 8.44
C PHE A 211 -11.52 9.77 9.53
N THR A 212 -10.21 9.92 9.79
CA THR A 212 -9.49 9.17 10.82
C THR A 212 -8.61 10.15 11.60
N PRO A 213 -8.76 10.26 12.93
CA PRO A 213 -7.88 11.09 13.74
C PRO A 213 -6.42 10.67 13.56
N TYR A 214 -5.49 11.61 13.57
CA TYR A 214 -4.10 11.27 13.28
C TYR A 214 -3.49 10.33 14.33
N THR A 215 -3.96 10.40 15.58
CA THR A 215 -3.58 9.48 16.66
C THR A 215 -3.92 8.01 16.35
N ASP A 216 -4.98 7.74 15.59
CA ASP A 216 -5.32 6.39 15.12
C ASP A 216 -4.51 5.96 13.88
N VAL A 217 -4.01 6.95 13.13
CA VAL A 217 -3.23 6.74 11.90
C VAL A 217 -1.78 6.38 12.22
N PHE A 218 -1.15 7.07 13.19
CA PHE A 218 0.28 6.88 13.47
C PHE A 218 0.66 5.42 13.76
N PRO A 219 -0.07 4.66 14.61
CA PRO A 219 0.24 3.25 14.84
C PRO A 219 0.08 2.37 13.60
N ARG A 220 -0.69 2.79 12.60
CA ARG A 220 -0.85 2.08 11.31
C ARG A 220 0.25 2.44 10.32
N LEU A 221 0.76 3.67 10.37
CA LEU A 221 1.89 4.12 9.56
C LEU A 221 3.22 3.57 10.07
N PHE A 222 3.39 3.56 11.40
CA PHE A 222 4.62 3.12 12.07
C PHE A 222 4.33 1.98 13.06
N PRO A 223 3.81 0.84 12.60
CA PRO A 223 3.44 -0.28 13.49
C PRO A 223 4.63 -0.90 14.21
N TRP A 224 5.86 -0.61 13.76
CA TRP A 224 7.11 -1.04 14.37
C TRP A 224 7.56 -0.15 15.55
N ALA A 225 6.86 0.97 15.80
CA ALA A 225 7.24 1.97 16.79
C ALA A 225 6.29 2.01 17.99
N ASP A 226 6.87 2.24 19.16
CA ASP A 226 6.18 2.86 20.30
C ASP A 226 6.37 4.38 20.22
N PHE A 227 5.36 5.12 20.68
CA PHE A 227 5.35 6.58 20.62
C PHE A 227 5.51 7.15 22.03
N SER A 228 6.44 8.08 22.17
CA SER A 228 6.55 8.94 23.35
C SER A 228 6.51 10.39 22.94
N VAL A 229 6.17 11.25 23.87
CA VAL A 229 6.13 12.69 23.64
C VAL A 229 7.54 13.27 23.52
N ASP A 230 7.70 14.31 22.71
CA ASP A 230 8.82 15.22 22.83
C ASP A 230 8.54 16.24 23.94
N GLU A 231 9.13 16.00 25.12
CA GLU A 231 8.89 16.82 26.30
C GLU A 231 9.38 18.26 26.12
N GLU A 232 10.46 18.50 25.38
CA GLU A 232 10.94 19.87 25.14
C GLU A 232 9.94 20.64 24.26
N PHE A 233 9.39 19.97 23.24
CA PHE A 233 8.40 20.58 22.35
C PHE A 233 7.08 20.96 23.05
N LEU A 234 6.65 20.17 24.03
CA LEU A 234 5.35 20.34 24.69
C LEU A 234 5.42 21.09 26.02
N GLU A 235 6.61 21.46 26.50
CA GLU A 235 6.80 22.03 27.84
C GLU A 235 5.93 23.26 28.11
N GLU A 236 5.92 24.24 27.20
CA GLU A 236 5.12 25.46 27.37
C GLU A 236 3.62 25.15 27.41
N SER A 237 3.12 24.35 26.47
CA SER A 237 1.70 23.99 26.40
C SER A 237 1.26 23.15 27.60
N ASP A 238 2.09 22.21 28.06
CA ASP A 238 1.82 21.40 29.25
C ASP A 238 1.81 22.28 30.52
N TYR A 239 2.72 23.26 30.59
CA TYR A 239 2.81 24.19 31.71
C TYR A 239 1.60 25.13 31.76
N GLU A 240 1.16 25.67 30.63
CA GLU A 240 -0.06 26.48 30.54
C GLU A 240 -1.30 25.69 30.98
N LEU A 241 -1.45 24.44 30.50
CA LEU A 241 -2.54 23.57 30.91
C LEU A 241 -2.48 23.25 32.41
N TRP A 242 -1.30 22.96 32.94
CA TRP A 242 -1.10 22.74 34.37
C TRP A 242 -1.49 23.96 35.18
N GLN A 243 -1.02 25.15 34.80
CA GLN A 243 -1.32 26.41 35.50
C GLN A 243 -2.84 26.66 35.53
N GLN A 244 -3.55 26.41 34.43
CA GLN A 244 -5.01 26.57 34.36
C GLN A 244 -5.76 25.60 35.28
N LEU A 245 -5.26 24.37 35.47
CA LEU A 245 -5.95 23.32 36.21
C LEU A 245 -5.55 23.23 37.68
N HIS A 246 -4.31 23.61 38.02
CA HIS A 246 -3.70 23.34 39.32
C HIS A 246 -3.18 24.59 40.03
N CYS A 247 -3.28 25.78 39.42
CA CYS A 247 -2.90 27.03 40.07
C CYS A 247 -4.09 27.99 40.21
N CYS A 248 -4.10 28.77 41.28
CA CYS A 248 -4.98 29.92 41.43
C CYS A 248 -4.14 31.18 41.65
N TYR A 249 -4.53 32.28 41.01
CA TYR A 249 -3.87 33.56 41.23
C TYR A 249 -4.38 34.18 42.53
N ASP A 250 -3.44 34.52 43.43
CA ASP A 250 -3.71 35.24 44.67
C ASP A 250 -3.37 36.72 44.49
N SER A 251 -4.43 37.55 44.47
CA SER A 251 -4.30 38.99 44.32
C SER A 251 -3.69 39.71 45.53
N GLU A 252 -3.67 39.09 46.72
CA GLU A 252 -3.06 39.67 47.92
C GLU A 252 -1.54 39.50 47.91
N MET A 253 -1.05 38.38 47.35
CA MET A 253 0.36 38.06 47.24
C MET A 253 0.98 38.43 45.88
N ASP A 254 0.14 38.77 44.89
CA ASP A 254 0.52 39.01 43.49
C ASP A 254 1.30 37.82 42.90
N ASP A 255 0.84 36.59 43.20
CA ASP A 255 1.53 35.36 42.82
C ASP A 255 0.55 34.22 42.50
N TRP A 256 1.04 33.22 41.77
CA TRP A 256 0.30 32.00 41.46
C TRP A 256 0.56 30.93 42.52
N ILE A 257 -0.49 30.48 43.20
CA ILE A 257 -0.41 29.45 44.22
C ILE A 257 -0.83 28.11 43.62
N VAL A 258 -0.02 27.07 43.83
CA VAL A 258 -0.36 25.70 43.45
C VAL A 258 -1.36 25.13 44.45
N VAL A 259 -2.56 24.80 43.97
CA VAL A 259 -3.67 24.24 44.77
C VAL A 259 -3.95 22.76 44.45
N GLY A 260 -3.25 22.20 43.46
CA GLY A 260 -3.36 20.79 43.07
C GLY A 260 -2.01 20.08 43.02
N ASP A 261 -1.84 19.22 42.00
CA ASP A 261 -0.58 18.54 41.74
C ASP A 261 0.52 19.55 41.37
N THR A 262 1.78 19.25 41.71
CA THR A 262 2.92 19.98 41.12
C THR A 262 3.05 19.65 39.62
N PHE A 263 3.77 20.48 38.87
CA PHE A 263 3.95 20.25 37.44
C PHE A 263 4.56 18.86 37.14
N GLU A 264 5.53 18.45 37.96
CA GLU A 264 6.22 17.15 37.85
C GLU A 264 5.30 15.96 38.18
N GLN A 265 4.27 16.17 39.00
CA GLN A 265 3.26 15.15 39.31
C GLN A 265 2.16 15.09 38.25
N PHE A 266 1.81 16.24 37.67
CA PHE A 266 0.78 16.38 36.65
C PHE A 266 1.22 15.81 35.30
N ARG A 267 2.40 16.22 34.83
CA ARG A 267 2.89 15.95 33.48
C ARG A 267 2.93 14.45 33.10
N PRO A 268 3.38 13.52 33.96
CA PRO A 268 3.37 12.08 33.65
C PRO A 268 1.97 11.45 33.54
N LYS A 269 0.92 12.15 33.98
CA LYS A 269 -0.48 11.67 33.88
C LYS A 269 -1.11 12.01 32.53
N LEU A 270 -0.44 12.84 31.72
CA LEU A 270 -0.92 13.24 30.40
C LEU A 270 -0.77 12.10 29.37
N ASP A 271 -1.57 12.17 28.31
CA ASP A 271 -1.50 11.21 27.21
C ASP A 271 -0.12 11.29 26.52
N PRO A 272 0.58 10.17 26.30
CA PRO A 272 1.85 10.15 25.57
C PRO A 272 1.72 10.56 24.09
N MET A 273 0.53 10.52 23.50
CA MET A 273 0.21 10.96 22.14
C MET A 273 -0.61 12.26 22.13
N ARG A 274 -0.24 13.22 23.00
CA ARG A 274 -0.82 14.57 23.05
C ARG A 274 -0.18 15.54 22.05
N TYR A 275 -0.79 16.72 21.91
CA TYR A 275 -0.43 17.74 20.93
C TYR A 275 -0.57 19.15 21.49
N VAL A 276 0.06 20.11 20.83
CA VAL A 276 -0.18 21.54 21.04
C VAL A 276 -1.44 21.93 20.28
N ASP A 277 -2.42 22.48 20.99
CA ASP A 277 -3.67 22.97 20.39
C ASP A 277 -3.51 24.43 19.93
N HIS A 278 -3.62 24.64 18.63
CA HIS A 278 -3.62 25.98 18.04
C HIS A 278 -5.06 26.46 17.86
N ALA A 279 -5.57 27.09 18.91
CA ALA A 279 -6.89 27.73 18.96
C ALA A 279 -8.07 26.81 18.59
N GLY A 280 -7.99 25.52 18.95
CA GLY A 280 -9.00 24.52 18.63
C GLY A 280 -9.12 24.18 17.15
N GLU A 281 -8.21 24.68 16.29
CA GLU A 281 -8.28 24.46 14.84
C GLU A 281 -7.23 23.47 14.34
N VAL A 282 -6.02 23.50 14.90
CA VAL A 282 -4.89 22.69 14.46
C VAL A 282 -4.25 22.00 15.66
N ALA A 283 -4.17 20.66 15.60
CA ALA A 283 -3.41 19.85 16.53
C ALA A 283 -2.00 19.64 15.97
N GLU A 284 -0.97 20.03 16.73
CA GLU A 284 0.43 19.83 16.35
C GLU A 284 1.14 18.82 17.26
N TYR A 285 1.59 17.73 16.65
CA TYR A 285 2.23 16.60 17.29
C TYR A 285 3.74 16.64 17.06
N MET A 286 4.51 16.36 18.12
CA MET A 286 5.92 15.98 18.05
C MET A 286 6.12 14.74 18.91
N LEU A 287 6.30 13.60 18.25
CA LEU A 287 6.41 12.30 18.90
C LEU A 287 7.78 11.68 18.63
N ILE A 288 8.45 11.18 19.66
CA ILE A 288 9.68 10.40 19.54
C ILE A 288 9.29 8.94 19.29
N LEU A 289 9.85 8.33 18.25
CA LEU A 289 9.60 6.94 17.88
C LEU A 289 10.70 6.06 18.47
N SER A 290 10.29 4.98 19.13
CA SER A 290 11.21 3.95 19.66
C SER A 290 10.81 2.57 19.18
N LEU A 291 11.76 1.62 19.12
CA LEU A 291 11.48 0.28 18.63
C LEU A 291 10.63 -0.53 19.62
N ASN A 292 9.43 -0.91 19.18
CA ASN A 292 8.62 -1.89 19.89
C ASN A 292 9.11 -3.33 19.62
N GLU A 293 8.41 -4.34 20.16
CA GLU A 293 8.77 -5.74 19.94
C GLU A 293 8.73 -6.14 18.46
N LEU A 294 7.72 -5.69 17.70
CA LEU A 294 7.60 -5.98 16.27
C LEU A 294 8.80 -5.40 15.50
N GLY A 295 9.18 -4.15 15.77
CA GLY A 295 10.32 -3.51 15.12
C GLY A 295 11.64 -4.25 15.38
N LYS A 296 11.89 -4.63 16.64
CA LYS A 296 13.08 -5.42 17.03
C LYS A 296 13.11 -6.78 16.33
N SER A 297 12.01 -7.53 16.40
CA SER A 297 11.92 -8.85 15.75
C SER A 297 12.01 -8.77 14.23
N PHE A 298 11.46 -7.73 13.60
CA PHE A 298 11.55 -7.55 12.15
C PHE A 298 13.00 -7.40 11.68
N LEU A 299 13.82 -6.60 12.40
CA LEU A 299 15.24 -6.45 12.08
C LEU A 299 16.01 -7.77 12.22
N GLU A 300 15.70 -8.58 13.23
CA GLU A 300 16.30 -9.91 13.40
C GLU A 300 15.90 -10.88 12.28
N VAL A 301 14.62 -10.89 11.91
CA VAL A 301 14.09 -11.73 10.82
C VAL A 301 14.68 -11.30 9.48
N GLU A 302 14.78 -10.00 9.20
CA GLU A 302 15.38 -9.49 7.97
C GLU A 302 16.85 -9.92 7.88
N LYS A 303 17.62 -9.76 8.96
CA LYS A 303 19.00 -10.23 9.03
C LYS A 303 19.09 -11.72 8.75
N PHE A 304 18.18 -12.52 9.30
CA PHE A 304 18.14 -13.96 9.07
C PHE A 304 17.83 -14.32 7.61
N ILE A 305 16.86 -13.64 6.97
CA ILE A 305 16.39 -13.91 5.59
C ILE A 305 17.43 -13.46 4.55
N SER A 306 18.17 -12.39 4.83
CA SER A 306 19.18 -11.82 3.92
C SER A 306 20.46 -12.66 3.81
N GLU A 307 20.66 -13.65 4.69
CA GLU A 307 21.79 -14.58 4.65
C GLU A 307 21.49 -15.84 3.81
N THR A 308 22.45 -16.27 2.97
CA THR A 308 22.34 -17.56 2.25
C THR A 308 22.43 -18.73 3.24
N ARG A 309 21.43 -19.62 3.26
CA ARG A 309 21.36 -20.73 4.23
C ARG A 309 21.45 -22.12 3.58
N PRO A 310 22.05 -23.11 4.26
CA PRO A 310 21.92 -24.52 3.90
C PRO A 310 20.50 -25.04 4.20
N TYR A 311 20.12 -26.14 3.57
CA TYR A 311 18.85 -26.86 3.80
C TYR A 311 17.54 -26.11 3.47
N THR A 312 17.57 -25.01 2.71
CA THR A 312 16.36 -24.26 2.30
C THR A 312 15.31 -25.09 1.56
N LYS A 313 15.71 -26.23 0.98
CA LYS A 313 14.83 -27.18 0.29
C LYS A 313 14.38 -28.36 1.16
N ALA A 314 14.91 -28.53 2.37
CA ALA A 314 14.49 -29.62 3.26
C ALA A 314 13.09 -29.32 3.81
N ARG A 315 12.09 -30.05 3.33
CA ARG A 315 10.69 -29.94 3.76
C ARG A 315 10.28 -31.27 4.41
N PRO A 316 9.62 -31.26 5.57
CA PRO A 316 9.00 -32.48 6.09
C PRO A 316 7.85 -32.90 5.16
N GLU A 317 7.85 -34.16 4.73
CA GLU A 317 6.77 -34.75 3.94
C GLU A 317 5.78 -35.43 4.89
N SER A 318 4.47 -35.18 4.71
CA SER A 318 3.43 -35.88 5.45
C SER A 318 3.33 -37.33 4.99
N LYS A 319 3.23 -38.27 5.94
CA LYS A 319 3.03 -39.70 5.67
C LYS A 319 1.55 -40.11 5.65
N ASP A 320 0.65 -39.18 5.40
CA ASP A 320 -0.78 -39.49 5.36
C ASP A 320 -1.15 -39.90 3.93
N GLU A 321 -1.48 -41.19 3.76
CA GLU A 321 -2.04 -41.84 2.57
C GLU A 321 -3.52 -41.52 2.37
#